data_AF-A0A932TPH5-F1
#
_entry.id   AF-A0A932TPH5-F1
#
_cell.length_a   1.000
_cell.length_b   1.000
_cell.length_c   1.000
_cell.angle_alpha   90.00
_cell.angle_beta   90.00
_cell.angle_gamma   90.00
#
_symmetry.space_group_name_H-M   'P 1'
#
loop_
_entity.id
_entity.type
_entity.pdbx_description
1 polymer ?
#
loop_
_entity_poly.entity_id
_entity_poly.type
_entity_poly.pdbx_seq_one_letter_code
_entity_poly.pdbx_strand_id
1 'polypeptide(L)'
;MDLEETKRVLQGRWMDHPLHPLVVTFPLGLWTASAAFDILSLITGKPRFRKVADATMAAGLAGAAVAASTGLAEFADMDPSPGRQHATIHGIGNGLLTGLYGVNWALRRTCDGSRRAPFWPFLLSLAGIGGLTFTGWLGGHMVYRHGVGVDTEHTQEHAQEPRAAEQTREREMVHA
;
A
#
# COMPACT_ATOMS: atom_id res chain seq x y z
N MET A 1 -3.30 10.08 -24.65
CA MET A 1 -2.38 9.79 -23.56
C MET A 1 -1.67 8.49 -23.92
N ASP A 2 -0.35 8.54 -24.04
CA ASP A 2 0.48 7.36 -24.34
C ASP A 2 0.68 6.51 -23.07
N LEU A 3 1.08 5.25 -23.23
CA LEU A 3 1.29 4.30 -22.11
C LEU A 3 2.36 4.81 -21.13
N GLU A 4 3.44 5.39 -21.64
CA GLU A 4 4.50 5.96 -20.80
C GLU A 4 4.02 7.18 -20.01
N GLU A 5 3.16 8.02 -20.60
CA GLU A 5 2.57 9.16 -19.91
C GLU A 5 1.66 8.69 -18.76
N THR A 6 0.83 7.68 -19.02
CA THR A 6 -0.04 7.06 -17.99
C THR A 6 0.79 6.49 -16.84
N LYS A 7 1.86 5.77 -17.15
CA LYS A 7 2.77 5.18 -16.16
C LYS A 7 3.44 6.25 -15.30
N ARG A 8 3.94 7.34 -15.89
CA ARG A 8 4.57 8.45 -15.14
C ARG A 8 3.59 9.12 -14.18
N VAL A 9 2.32 9.26 -14.57
CA VAL A 9 1.26 9.76 -13.69
C VAL A 9 1.02 8.80 -12.51
N LEU A 10 0.91 7.50 -12.79
CA LEU A 10 0.71 6.47 -11.77
C LEU A 10 1.88 6.33 -10.80
N GLN A 11 3.09 6.65 -11.24
CA GLN A 11 4.29 6.67 -10.40
C GLN A 11 4.39 7.92 -9.51
N GLY A 12 3.57 8.95 -9.73
CA GLY A 12 3.66 10.20 -8.97
C GLY A 12 4.81 11.13 -9.37
N ARG A 13 5.42 10.94 -10.56
CA ARG A 13 6.55 11.77 -11.01
C ARG A 13 6.22 13.27 -11.16
N TRP A 14 4.94 13.63 -11.22
CA TRP A 14 4.49 15.02 -11.28
C TRP A 14 4.50 15.73 -9.92
N MET A 15 4.66 14.98 -8.82
CA MET A 15 4.72 15.49 -7.45
C MET A 15 6.05 15.16 -6.76
N ASP A 16 7.05 14.66 -7.51
CA ASP A 16 8.37 14.24 -7.02
C ASP A 16 8.33 13.23 -5.85
N HIS A 17 7.22 12.50 -5.72
CA HIS A 17 6.98 11.56 -4.63
C HIS A 17 6.20 10.34 -5.14
N PRO A 18 6.51 9.12 -4.66
CA PRO A 18 5.83 7.91 -5.08
C PRO A 18 4.34 7.97 -4.68
N LEU A 19 3.47 7.67 -5.64
CA LEU A 19 2.03 7.76 -5.45
C LEU A 19 1.47 6.54 -4.70
N HIS A 20 2.08 5.37 -4.86
CA HIS A 20 1.57 4.13 -4.25
C HIS A 20 1.51 4.19 -2.70
N PRO A 21 2.54 4.65 -1.97
CA PRO A 21 2.47 4.76 -0.50
C PRO A 21 1.41 5.73 -0.01
N LEU A 22 1.07 6.76 -0.80
CA LEU A 22 -0.02 7.67 -0.48
C LEU A 22 -1.38 6.98 -0.67
N VAL A 23 -1.58 6.32 -1.81
CA VAL A 23 -2.87 5.72 -2.17
C VAL A 23 -3.20 4.50 -1.31
N VAL A 24 -2.22 3.71 -0.87
CA VAL A 24 -2.47 2.50 -0.04
C VAL A 24 -3.08 2.81 1.32
N THR A 25 -2.98 4.05 1.81
CA THR A 25 -3.62 4.47 3.07
C THR A 25 -5.15 4.42 3.01
N PHE A 26 -5.74 4.65 1.83
CA PHE A 26 -7.18 4.61 1.62
C PHE A 26 -7.79 3.21 1.79
N PRO A 27 -7.39 2.16 1.05
CA PRO A 27 -7.95 0.83 1.24
C PRO A 27 -7.72 0.32 2.67
N LEU A 28 -6.55 0.57 3.26
CA LEU A 28 -6.26 0.18 4.64
C LEU A 28 -7.25 0.85 5.61
N GLY A 29 -7.36 2.18 5.58
CA GLY A 29 -8.26 2.92 6.45
C GLY A 29 -9.73 2.56 6.25
N LEU A 30 -10.17 2.39 4.99
CA LEU A 30 -11.55 2.06 4.65
C LEU A 30 -11.95 0.64 5.08
N TRP A 31 -11.05 -0.34 4.94
CA TRP A 31 -11.31 -1.69 5.43
C TRP A 31 -11.26 -1.78 6.95
N THR A 32 -10.37 -1.04 7.62
CA THR A 32 -10.40 -0.90 9.08
C THR A 32 -11.69 -0.25 9.56
N ALA A 33 -12.13 0.84 8.90
CA ALA A 33 -13.40 1.49 9.19
C ALA A 33 -14.59 0.54 8.98
N SER A 34 -14.57 -0.26 7.92
CA SER A 34 -15.59 -1.28 7.67
C SER A 34 -15.73 -2.23 8.85
N ALA A 35 -14.62 -2.79 9.34
CA ALA A 35 -14.64 -3.69 10.49
C ALA A 35 -15.14 -3.00 11.77
N ALA A 36 -14.77 -1.72 11.99
CA ALA A 36 -15.26 -0.94 13.12
C ALA A 36 -16.78 -0.72 13.05
N PHE A 37 -17.33 -0.45 11.86
CA PHE A 37 -18.77 -0.30 11.67
C PHE A 37 -19.52 -1.64 11.77
N ASP A 38 -18.90 -2.76 11.38
CA ASP A 38 -19.47 -4.09 11.65
C ASP A 38 -19.58 -4.35 13.15
N ILE A 39 -18.53 -4.05 13.93
CA ILE A 39 -18.55 -4.15 15.40
C ILE A 39 -19.69 -3.30 15.97
N LEU A 40 -19.82 -2.05 15.51
CA LEU A 40 -20.87 -1.17 15.97
C LEU A 40 -22.27 -1.68 15.58
N SER A 41 -22.42 -2.31 14.40
CA SER A 41 -23.66 -2.97 13.99
C SER A 41 -23.98 -4.18 14.87
N LEU A 42 -22.98 -4.99 15.23
CA LEU A 42 -23.14 -6.17 16.08
C LEU A 42 -23.52 -5.80 17.51
N ILE A 43 -22.92 -4.75 18.08
CA ILE A 43 -23.19 -4.26 19.45
C ILE A 43 -24.56 -3.58 19.53
N THR A 44 -24.86 -2.69 18.59
CA THR A 44 -26.09 -1.87 18.66
C THR A 44 -27.31 -2.54 18.00
N GLY A 45 -27.10 -3.58 17.20
CA GLY A 45 -28.12 -4.20 16.37
C GLY A 45 -28.64 -3.31 15.23
N LYS A 46 -28.09 -2.10 15.04
CA LYS A 46 -28.61 -1.12 14.08
C LYS A 46 -28.12 -1.43 12.66
N PRO A 47 -29.03 -1.60 11.67
CA PRO A 47 -28.67 -1.89 10.28
C PRO A 47 -27.91 -0.75 9.59
N ARG A 48 -28.08 0.50 10.05
CA ARG A 48 -27.39 1.67 9.48
C ARG A 48 -25.86 1.52 9.52
N PHE A 49 -25.31 0.93 10.59
CA PHE A 49 -23.87 0.76 10.71
C PHE A 49 -23.34 -0.31 9.75
N ARG A 50 -24.10 -1.40 9.54
CA ARG A 50 -23.79 -2.36 8.47
C ARG A 50 -23.75 -1.69 7.10
N LYS A 51 -24.72 -0.82 6.78
CA LYS A 51 -24.71 -0.10 5.50
C LYS A 51 -23.45 0.75 5.31
N VAL A 52 -22.98 1.41 6.38
CA VAL A 52 -21.71 2.15 6.33
C VAL A 52 -20.53 1.21 6.18
N ALA A 53 -20.50 0.09 6.91
CA ALA A 53 -19.47 -0.94 6.76
C ALA A 53 -19.38 -1.43 5.31
N ASP A 54 -20.50 -1.85 4.72
CA ASP A 54 -20.58 -2.35 3.35
C ASP A 54 -20.16 -1.29 2.31
N ALA A 55 -20.49 -0.01 2.56
CA ALA A 55 -20.08 1.11 1.70
C ALA A 55 -18.57 1.39 1.80
N THR A 56 -18.01 1.43 3.02
CA THR A 56 -16.57 1.63 3.23
C THR A 56 -15.76 0.45 2.69
N MET A 57 -16.27 -0.78 2.78
CA MET A 57 -15.64 -1.95 2.15
C MET A 57 -15.57 -1.82 0.62
N ALA A 58 -16.67 -1.39 -0.01
CA ALA A 58 -16.73 -1.15 -1.44
C ALA A 58 -15.76 -0.04 -1.88
N ALA A 59 -15.73 1.07 -1.14
CA ALA A 59 -14.78 2.15 -1.38
C ALA A 59 -13.33 1.69 -1.20
N GLY A 60 -13.07 0.82 -0.21
CA GLY A 60 -11.77 0.20 0.00
C GLY A 60 -11.34 -0.66 -1.19
N LEU A 61 -12.26 -1.43 -1.79
CA LEU A 61 -11.97 -2.18 -3.03
C LEU A 61 -11.61 -1.27 -4.21
N ALA A 62 -12.32 -0.15 -4.37
CA ALA A 62 -11.97 0.85 -5.38
C ALA A 62 -10.59 1.47 -5.11
N GLY A 63 -10.30 1.83 -3.86
CA GLY A 63 -8.98 2.32 -3.45
C GLY A 63 -7.87 1.29 -3.68
N ALA A 64 -8.14 0.01 -3.43
CA ALA A 64 -7.19 -1.08 -3.67
C ALA A 64 -6.88 -1.25 -5.16
N ALA A 65 -7.86 -1.06 -6.05
CA ALA A 65 -7.63 -1.08 -7.49
C ALA A 65 -6.66 0.04 -7.92
N VAL A 66 -6.86 1.27 -7.43
CA VAL A 66 -5.95 2.39 -7.71
C VAL A 66 -4.56 2.15 -7.10
N ALA A 67 -4.49 1.63 -5.87
CA ALA A 67 -3.24 1.27 -5.22
C ALA A 67 -2.48 0.18 -6.01
N ALA A 68 -3.19 -0.82 -6.54
CA ALA A 68 -2.58 -1.86 -7.36
C ALA A 68 -2.03 -1.31 -8.67
N SER A 69 -2.75 -0.39 -9.33
CA SER A 69 -2.26 0.25 -10.57
C SER A 69 -1.00 1.06 -10.35
N THR A 70 -0.97 1.89 -9.29
CA THR A 70 0.21 2.69 -8.93
C THR A 70 1.39 1.81 -8.53
N GLY A 71 1.15 0.81 -7.68
CA GLY A 71 2.20 -0.12 -7.24
C GLY A 71 2.76 -0.98 -8.37
N LEU A 72 1.93 -1.40 -9.34
CA LEU A 72 2.41 -2.14 -10.50
C LEU A 72 3.25 -1.27 -11.44
N ALA A 73 2.88 0.00 -11.60
CA ALA A 73 3.66 0.97 -12.38
C ALA A 73 5.03 1.24 -11.75
N GLU A 74 5.11 1.34 -10.41
CA GLU A 74 6.38 1.45 -9.68
C GLU A 74 7.20 0.15 -9.76
N PHE A 75 6.55 -1.01 -9.58
CA PHE A 75 7.20 -2.32 -9.64
C PHE A 75 7.81 -2.65 -11.02
N ALA A 76 7.22 -2.13 -12.10
CA ALA A 76 7.69 -2.36 -13.46
C ALA A 76 9.12 -1.83 -13.70
N ASP A 77 9.52 -0.77 -12.99
CA ASP A 77 10.84 -0.14 -13.14
C ASP A 77 11.88 -0.64 -12.11
N MET A 78 11.53 -1.62 -11.27
CA MET A 78 12.46 -2.14 -10.26
C MET A 78 13.42 -3.17 -10.85
N ASP A 79 14.72 -2.94 -10.68
CA ASP A 79 15.75 -3.92 -11.02
C ASP A 79 15.69 -5.18 -10.14
N PRO A 80 16.19 -6.33 -10.64
CA PRO A 80 16.36 -7.55 -9.84
C PRO A 80 17.17 -7.30 -8.57
N SER A 81 16.50 -7.41 -7.42
CA SER A 81 17.08 -7.13 -6.10
C SER A 81 16.30 -7.87 -5.00
N PRO A 82 16.87 -8.02 -3.79
CA PRO A 82 16.10 -8.49 -2.63
C PRO A 82 14.84 -7.62 -2.39
N GLY A 83 14.94 -6.30 -2.59
CA GLY A 83 13.80 -5.38 -2.51
C GLY A 83 12.66 -5.76 -3.47
N ARG A 84 12.99 -6.12 -4.72
CA ARG A 84 12.01 -6.61 -5.71
C ARG A 84 11.35 -7.94 -5.29
N GLN A 85 12.09 -8.84 -4.64
CA GLN A 85 11.51 -10.10 -4.12
C GLN A 85 10.47 -9.81 -3.03
N HIS A 86 10.79 -8.94 -2.07
CA HIS A 86 9.84 -8.50 -1.05
C HIS A 86 8.63 -7.76 -1.66
N ALA A 87 8.85 -6.90 -2.66
CA ALA A 87 7.78 -6.24 -3.40
C ALA A 87 6.85 -7.23 -4.13
N THR A 88 7.40 -8.32 -4.65
CA THR A 88 6.61 -9.40 -5.29
C THR A 88 5.71 -10.09 -4.27
N ILE A 89 6.27 -10.50 -3.12
CA ILE A 89 5.51 -11.15 -2.05
C ILE A 89 4.43 -10.19 -1.51
N HIS A 90 4.77 -8.92 -1.33
CA HIS A 90 3.85 -7.88 -0.91
C HIS A 90 2.70 -7.69 -1.90
N GLY A 91 3.01 -7.58 -3.20
CA GLY A 91 2.01 -7.41 -4.26
C GLY A 91 1.07 -8.61 -4.36
N ILE A 92 1.60 -9.84 -4.35
CA ILE A 92 0.78 -11.07 -4.37
C ILE A 92 -0.11 -11.14 -3.13
N GLY A 93 0.45 -10.87 -1.95
CA GLY A 93 -0.30 -10.88 -0.69
C GLY A 93 -1.46 -9.89 -0.70
N ASN A 94 -1.23 -8.66 -1.16
CA ASN A 94 -2.29 -7.65 -1.29
C ASN A 94 -3.31 -7.99 -2.39
N GLY A 95 -2.90 -8.63 -3.48
CA GLY A 95 -3.81 -9.14 -4.49
C GLY A 95 -4.77 -10.19 -3.93
N LEU A 96 -4.25 -11.15 -3.17
CA LEU A 96 -5.06 -12.17 -2.48
C LEU A 96 -6.00 -11.55 -1.45
N LEU A 97 -5.54 -10.59 -0.65
CA LEU A 97 -6.37 -9.89 0.34
C LEU A 97 -7.46 -9.05 -0.34
N THR A 98 -7.15 -8.40 -1.45
CA THR A 98 -8.15 -7.68 -2.26
C THR A 98 -9.21 -8.65 -2.79
N GLY A 99 -8.80 -9.81 -3.29
CA GLY A 99 -9.72 -10.90 -3.68
C GLY A 99 -10.59 -11.37 -2.52
N LEU A 100 -10.01 -11.56 -1.33
CA LEU A 100 -10.74 -11.91 -0.11
C LEU A 100 -11.80 -10.85 0.24
N TYR A 101 -11.45 -9.56 0.18
CA TYR A 101 -12.41 -8.48 0.40
C TYR A 101 -13.48 -8.40 -0.69
N GLY A 102 -13.15 -8.74 -1.94
CA GLY A 102 -14.11 -8.86 -3.04
C GLY A 102 -15.13 -9.98 -2.79
N VAL A 103 -14.66 -11.16 -2.39
CA VAL A 103 -15.51 -12.30 -2.02
C VAL A 103 -16.36 -11.97 -0.79
N ASN A 104 -15.76 -11.36 0.23
CA ASN A 104 -16.47 -10.90 1.43
C ASN A 104 -17.60 -9.92 1.08
N TRP A 105 -17.31 -8.93 0.24
CA TRP A 105 -18.31 -7.98 -0.25
C TRP A 105 -19.43 -8.68 -1.03
N ALA A 106 -19.11 -9.64 -1.90
CA ALA A 106 -20.12 -10.43 -2.63
C ALA A 106 -20.99 -11.28 -1.69
N LEU A 107 -20.39 -11.95 -0.69
CA LEU A 107 -21.12 -12.71 0.33
C LEU A 107 -22.09 -11.82 1.14
N ARG A 108 -21.71 -10.58 1.41
CA ARG A 108 -22.61 -9.64 2.11
C ARG A 108 -23.86 -9.31 1.31
N ARG A 109 -23.83 -9.40 -0.03
CA ARG A 109 -24.99 -9.16 -0.91
C ARG A 109 -26.00 -10.30 -0.90
N THR A 110 -25.62 -11.50 -0.47
CA THR A 110 -26.56 -12.62 -0.31
C THR A 110 -27.25 -12.60 1.06
N CYS A 111 -26.77 -11.77 1.99
CA CYS A 111 -27.33 -11.63 3.34
C CYS A 111 -28.41 -10.55 3.38
N ASP A 112 -29.48 -10.75 4.15
CA ASP A 112 -30.53 -9.74 4.40
C ASP A 112 -29.94 -8.44 4.97
N GLY A 113 -29.88 -7.40 4.13
CA GLY A 113 -29.30 -6.08 4.44
C GLY A 113 -30.10 -5.25 5.46
N SER A 114 -31.30 -5.69 5.84
CA SER A 114 -32.11 -5.06 6.89
C SER A 114 -31.68 -5.49 8.30
N ARG A 115 -30.77 -6.46 8.41
CA ARG A 115 -30.24 -6.97 9.68
C ARG A 115 -28.88 -6.37 10.02
N ARG A 116 -28.43 -6.62 11.25
CA ARG A 116 -27.05 -6.34 11.70
C ARG A 116 -26.00 -7.00 10.79
N ALA A 117 -24.74 -6.61 10.96
CA ALA A 117 -23.61 -7.19 10.23
C ALA A 117 -23.61 -8.73 10.33
N PRO A 118 -23.38 -9.44 9.20
CA PRO A 118 -23.33 -10.90 9.21
C PRO A 118 -22.02 -11.37 9.86
N PHE A 119 -22.12 -12.35 10.77
CA PHE A 119 -20.99 -12.78 11.60
C PHE A 119 -19.82 -13.36 10.79
N TRP A 120 -20.09 -14.23 9.82
CA TRP A 120 -19.03 -14.87 9.02
C TRP A 120 -18.27 -13.88 8.11
N PRO A 121 -18.93 -12.99 7.34
CA PRO A 121 -18.23 -11.92 6.60
C PRO A 121 -17.48 -10.94 7.51
N PHE A 122 -17.96 -10.70 8.75
CA PHE A 122 -17.20 -9.94 9.73
C PHE A 122 -15.89 -10.64 10.11
N LEU A 123 -15.90 -11.94 10.41
CA LEU A 123 -14.67 -12.70 10.70
C LEU A 123 -13.69 -12.71 9.52
N LEU A 124 -14.18 -12.80 8.29
CA LEU A 124 -13.33 -12.65 7.09
C LEU A 124 -12.66 -11.27 7.04
N SER A 125 -13.36 -10.22 7.46
CA SER A 125 -12.81 -8.87 7.52
C SER A 125 -11.68 -8.78 8.55
N LEU A 126 -11.83 -9.42 9.72
CA LEU A 126 -10.77 -9.49 10.73
C LEU A 126 -9.55 -10.28 10.24
N ALA A 127 -9.77 -11.42 9.59
CA ALA A 127 -8.68 -12.18 8.96
C ALA A 127 -7.95 -11.35 7.90
N GLY A 128 -8.71 -10.61 7.09
CA GLY A 128 -8.20 -9.65 6.12
C GLY A 128 -7.32 -8.58 6.78
N ILE A 129 -7.76 -7.96 7.89
CA ILE A 129 -6.96 -6.98 8.66
C ILE A 129 -5.66 -7.60 9.18
N GLY A 130 -5.69 -8.84 9.66
CA GLY A 130 -4.48 -9.56 10.06
C GLY A 130 -3.49 -9.69 8.90
N GLY A 131 -3.96 -10.11 7.72
CA GLY A 131 -3.14 -10.18 6.52
C GLY A 131 -2.63 -8.81 6.03
N LEU A 132 -3.45 -7.77 6.11
CA LEU A 132 -3.06 -6.40 5.75
C LEU A 132 -1.96 -5.87 6.69
N THR A 133 -2.03 -6.19 7.98
CA THR A 133 -0.97 -5.86 8.93
C THR A 133 0.35 -6.52 8.53
N PHE A 134 0.31 -7.82 8.19
CA PHE A 134 1.50 -8.55 7.76
C PHE A 134 2.09 -8.02 6.45
N THR A 135 1.26 -7.79 5.44
CA THR A 135 1.70 -7.24 4.15
C THR A 135 2.17 -5.79 4.29
N GLY A 136 1.53 -4.99 5.14
CA GLY A 136 1.97 -3.64 5.48
C GLY A 136 3.34 -3.61 6.17
N TRP A 137 3.60 -4.56 7.09
CA TRP A 137 4.93 -4.75 7.67
C TRP A 137 5.99 -5.07 6.59
N LEU A 138 5.66 -5.93 5.63
CA LEU A 138 6.53 -6.25 4.50
C LEU A 138 6.81 -5.02 3.61
N GLY A 139 5.79 -4.19 3.37
CA GLY A 139 5.93 -2.91 2.66
C GLY A 139 6.86 -1.95 3.38
N GLY A 140 6.73 -1.83 4.72
CA GLY A 140 7.67 -1.09 5.54
C GLY A 140 9.09 -1.66 5.45
N HIS A 141 9.25 -2.98 5.46
CA HIS A 141 10.57 -3.62 5.31
C HIS A 141 11.23 -3.26 3.97
N MET A 142 10.47 -3.26 2.86
CA MET A 142 10.97 -2.83 1.54
C MET A 142 11.52 -1.40 1.57
N VAL A 143 10.76 -0.46 2.13
CA VAL A 143 11.14 0.95 2.18
C VAL A 143 12.34 1.16 3.12
N TYR A 144 12.23 0.68 4.37
CA TYR A 144 13.21 1.00 5.41
C TYR A 144 14.48 0.15 5.38
N ARG A 145 14.45 -1.07 4.81
CA ARG A 145 15.63 -1.96 4.73
C ARG A 145 16.23 -2.06 3.34
N HIS A 146 15.43 -1.87 2.30
CA HIS A 146 15.90 -2.00 0.91
C HIS A 146 15.85 -0.69 0.11
N GLY A 147 15.40 0.42 0.72
CA GLY A 147 15.38 1.73 0.05
C GLY A 147 14.41 1.79 -1.14
N VAL A 148 13.43 0.90 -1.20
CA VAL A 148 12.45 0.87 -2.30
C VAL A 148 11.63 2.17 -2.25
N GLY A 149 11.58 2.88 -3.39
CA GLY A 149 10.85 4.15 -3.50
C GLY A 149 11.58 5.36 -2.89
N VAL A 150 12.86 5.22 -2.54
CA VAL A 150 13.73 6.33 -2.09
C VAL A 150 14.70 6.69 -3.21
N ASP A 151 14.82 7.98 -3.51
CA ASP A 151 15.78 8.46 -4.50
C ASP A 151 17.20 8.37 -3.94
N THR A 152 17.91 7.31 -4.33
CA THR A 152 19.27 7.04 -3.84
C THR A 152 20.33 7.86 -4.58
N GLU A 153 20.04 8.33 -5.80
CA GLU A 153 20.99 9.10 -6.63
C GLU A 153 21.38 10.43 -5.96
N HIS A 154 20.38 11.21 -5.51
CA HIS A 154 20.62 12.47 -4.79
C HIS A 154 21.34 12.27 -3.44
N THR A 155 21.13 11.11 -2.79
CA THR A 155 21.76 10.79 -1.51
C THR A 155 23.23 10.38 -1.70
N GLN A 156 23.57 9.72 -2.80
CA GLN A 156 24.94 9.30 -3.08
C GLN A 156 25.83 10.47 -3.55
N GLU A 157 25.29 11.40 -4.34
CA GLU A 157 26.01 12.58 -4.81
C GLU A 157 26.43 13.48 -3.63
N HIS A 158 25.51 13.76 -2.70
CA HIS A 158 25.81 14.48 -1.46
C HIS A 158 26.75 13.72 -0.51
N ALA A 159 26.78 12.39 -0.54
CA ALA A 159 27.71 11.59 0.26
C ALA A 159 29.10 11.43 -0.37
N GLN A 160 29.25 11.80 -1.65
CA GLN A 160 30.51 11.75 -2.40
C GLN A 160 31.22 13.11 -2.40
N GLU A 161 30.49 14.23 -2.47
CA GLU A 161 31.04 15.60 -2.39
C GLU A 161 32.02 15.83 -1.22
N PRO A 162 31.67 15.54 0.06
CA PRO A 162 32.57 15.78 1.19
C PRO A 162 33.81 14.88 1.15
N ARG A 163 33.69 13.64 0.63
CA ARG A 163 34.82 12.70 0.49
C ARG A 163 35.78 13.13 -0.62
N ALA A 164 35.28 13.65 -1.72
CA ALA A 164 36.10 14.19 -2.80
C ALA A 164 36.87 15.44 -2.35
N ALA A 165 36.24 16.31 -1.57
CA ALA A 165 36.87 17.50 -1.00
C ALA A 165 37.96 17.16 0.03
N GLU A 166 37.73 16.16 0.87
CA GLU A 166 38.69 15.67 1.87
C GLU A 166 39.91 15.02 1.22
N GLN A 167 39.69 14.14 0.22
CA GLN A 167 40.78 13.51 -0.55
C GLN A 167 41.63 14.53 -1.31
N THR A 168 41.03 15.63 -1.77
CA THR A 168 41.75 16.71 -2.45
C THR A 168 42.65 17.46 -1.46
N ARG A 169 42.14 17.80 -0.27
CA ARG A 169 42.95 18.44 0.80
C ARG A 169 44.09 17.56 1.29
N GLU A 170 43.88 16.26 1.45
CA GLU A 170 44.95 15.33 1.85
C GLU A 170 46.06 15.26 0.79
N ARG A 171 45.71 15.24 -0.50
CA ARG A 171 46.71 15.27 -1.58
C ARG A 171 47.52 16.57 -1.60
N GLU A 172 46.88 17.71 -1.36
CA GLU A 172 47.57 19.00 -1.29
C GLU A 172 48.53 19.08 -0.09
N MET A 173 48.19 18.49 1.06
CA MET A 173 49.08 18.45 2.24
C MET A 173 50.27 17.50 2.08
N VAL A 174 50.16 16.42 1.30
CA VAL A 174 51.26 15.47 1.06
C VAL A 174 52.29 16.01 0.05
N HIS A 175 51.88 16.97 -0.79
CA HIS A 175 52.73 17.57 -1.81
C HIS A 175 53.25 18.99 -1.48
N ALA A 176 52.93 19.52 -0.29
CA ALA A 176 53.44 20.78 0.25
C ALA A 176 54.65 20.56 1.16
#